data_AF-A0A350T093-F1
#
_entry.id   AF-A0A350T093-F1
#
_cell.length_a   1.000
_cell.length_b   1.000
_cell.length_c   1.000
_cell.angle_alpha   90.00
_cell.angle_beta   90.00
_cell.angle_gamma   90.00
#
_symmetry.space_group_name_H-M   'P 1'
#
loop_
_entity.id
_entity.type
_entity.pdbx_description
1 polymer ?
#
loop_
_entity_poly.entity_id
_entity_poly.type
_entity_poly.pdbx_seq_one_letter_code
_entity_poly.pdbx_strand_id
1 'polypeptide(L)'
;MTPDTSHDPRIAIWNAWRQTALALGHQVHAQLQETSPVTVHGRDLRPDDEGVGFQFQYMLAGDLYNGDARAAFYVLQIQLKKRARSIGWEVDAVPVIERADNSYQLHQRRTFAIPLHQHQRLRSTILDDVANDAATFFAAVSAALPFDGVSLQTQPVTTTQA
;
A
#
# COMPACT_ATOMS: atom_id res chain seq x y z
N MET A 1 -40.79 11.90 2.52
CA MET A 1 -39.62 12.43 1.81
C MET A 1 -38.98 13.47 2.71
N THR A 2 -37.79 13.19 3.23
CA THR A 2 -36.94 14.19 3.88
C THR A 2 -35.75 14.40 2.95
N PRO A 3 -35.63 15.56 2.29
CA PRO A 3 -34.37 15.93 1.69
C PRO A 3 -33.50 16.47 2.81
N ASP A 4 -32.47 15.73 3.20
CA ASP A 4 -31.31 16.29 3.89
C ASP A 4 -30.16 15.30 3.76
N THR A 5 -29.56 15.27 2.56
CA THR A 5 -28.13 14.99 2.49
C THR A 5 -27.47 16.10 3.28
N SER A 6 -27.22 15.83 4.57
CA SER A 6 -26.40 16.66 5.44
C SER A 6 -25.17 17.07 4.64
N HIS A 7 -25.07 18.36 4.32
CA HIS A 7 -23.85 19.01 3.87
C HIS A 7 -22.88 19.03 5.05
N ASP A 8 -22.51 17.87 5.59
CA ASP A 8 -21.40 17.79 6.53
C ASP A 8 -20.12 17.98 5.69
N PRO A 9 -19.45 19.13 5.79
CA PRO A 9 -18.23 19.40 5.02
C PRO A 9 -17.13 18.37 5.32
N ARG A 10 -17.23 17.65 6.44
CA ARG A 10 -16.30 16.57 6.80
C ARG A 10 -16.43 15.38 5.85
N ILE A 11 -17.63 15.07 5.33
CA ILE A 11 -17.83 14.01 4.34
C ILE A 11 -17.09 14.33 3.04
N ALA A 12 -17.12 15.59 2.59
CA ALA A 12 -16.39 16.02 1.40
C ALA A 12 -14.87 15.89 1.57
N ILE A 13 -14.35 16.30 2.73
CA ILE A 13 -12.92 16.17 3.07
C ILE A 13 -12.51 14.70 3.14
N TRP A 14 -13.32 13.83 3.74
CA TRP A 14 -13.05 12.40 3.81
C TRP A 14 -13.02 11.76 2.42
N ASN A 15 -14.00 12.09 1.58
CA ASN A 15 -14.05 11.62 0.21
C ASN A 15 -12.82 12.07 -0.58
N ALA A 16 -12.34 13.30 -0.41
CA ALA A 16 -11.13 13.77 -1.08
C ALA A 16 -9.90 12.93 -0.73
N TRP A 17 -9.71 12.60 0.55
CA TRP A 17 -8.57 11.80 1.00
C TRP A 17 -8.69 10.34 0.61
N ARG A 18 -9.88 9.75 0.76
CA ARG A 18 -10.19 8.41 0.26
C ARG A 18 -9.88 8.30 -1.23
N GLN A 19 -10.34 9.26 -2.03
CA GLN A 19 -10.11 9.28 -3.48
C GLN A 19 -8.63 9.45 -3.83
N THR A 20 -7.87 10.19 -3.01
CA THR A 20 -6.41 10.31 -3.17
C THR A 20 -5.74 8.95 -2.99
N ALA A 21 -6.04 8.24 -1.91
CA ALA A 21 -5.53 6.88 -1.68
C ALA A 21 -5.97 5.92 -2.79
N LEU A 22 -7.24 6.00 -3.20
CA LEU A 22 -7.80 5.18 -4.28
C LEU A 22 -7.04 5.37 -5.60
N ALA A 23 -6.86 6.61 -6.02
CA ALA A 23 -6.18 6.97 -7.26
C ALA A 23 -4.70 6.58 -7.25
N LEU A 24 -4.02 6.64 -6.10
CA LEU A 24 -2.64 6.20 -5.97
C LEU A 24 -2.53 4.68 -6.09
N GLY A 25 -3.39 3.91 -5.44
CA GLY A 25 -3.35 2.46 -5.54
C GLY A 25 -3.68 1.93 -6.93
N HIS A 26 -4.56 2.59 -7.68
CA HIS A 26 -4.79 2.27 -9.10
C HIS A 26 -3.60 2.63 -10.01
N GLN A 27 -2.85 3.69 -9.70
CA GLN A 27 -1.63 3.99 -10.44
C GLN A 27 -0.54 2.93 -10.20
N VAL A 28 -0.39 2.44 -8.97
CA VAL A 28 0.49 1.30 -8.69
C VAL A 28 0.06 0.08 -9.50
N HIS A 29 -1.24 -0.23 -9.54
CA HIS A 29 -1.75 -1.35 -10.35
C HIS A 29 -1.39 -1.21 -11.82
N ALA A 30 -1.62 -0.03 -12.40
CA ALA A 30 -1.29 0.25 -13.80
C ALA A 30 0.20 0.06 -14.09
N GLN A 31 1.09 0.53 -13.20
CA GLN A 31 2.54 0.32 -13.35
C GLN A 31 2.94 -1.15 -13.23
N LEU A 32 2.38 -1.88 -12.26
CA LEU A 32 2.66 -3.31 -12.09
C LEU A 32 2.22 -4.13 -13.31
N GLN A 33 1.09 -3.77 -13.92
CA GLN A 33 0.58 -4.40 -15.13
C GLN A 33 1.50 -4.28 -16.35
N GLU A 34 2.41 -3.31 -16.39
CA GLU A 34 3.40 -3.19 -17.47
C GLU A 34 4.47 -4.30 -17.42
N THR A 35 4.68 -4.91 -16.25
CA THR A 35 5.79 -5.86 -16.02
C THR A 35 5.34 -7.23 -15.54
N SER A 36 4.13 -7.35 -14.97
CA SER A 36 3.63 -8.61 -14.41
C SER A 36 2.11 -8.70 -14.52
N PRO A 37 1.53 -9.89 -14.77
CA PRO A 37 0.09 -10.08 -14.79
C PRO A 37 -0.46 -10.02 -13.36
N VAL A 38 -0.95 -8.85 -12.92
CA VAL A 38 -1.35 -8.61 -11.52
C VAL A 38 -2.82 -8.22 -11.40
N THR A 39 -3.66 -8.98 -10.71
CA THR A 39 -5.02 -8.52 -10.38
C THR A 39 -4.98 -7.59 -9.17
N VAL A 40 -5.98 -6.71 -9.04
CA VAL A 40 -6.14 -5.84 -7.88
C VAL A 40 -7.49 -6.05 -7.22
N HIS A 41 -7.46 -6.23 -5.91
CA HIS A 41 -8.62 -6.17 -5.04
C HIS A 41 -8.43 -5.01 -4.07
N GLY A 42 -9.52 -4.44 -3.57
CA GLY A 42 -9.40 -3.39 -2.58
C GLY A 42 -10.65 -3.22 -1.74
N ARG A 43 -10.47 -2.64 -0.56
CA ARG A 43 -11.54 -2.27 0.36
C ARG A 43 -11.30 -0.87 0.90
N ASP A 44 -12.42 -0.19 1.12
CA ASP A 44 -12.43 1.08 1.85
C ASP A 44 -12.08 0.86 3.32
N LEU A 45 -11.24 1.76 3.84
CA LEU A 45 -11.06 1.88 5.28
C LEU A 45 -12.06 2.92 5.77
N ARG A 46 -12.96 2.48 6.64
CA ARG A 46 -14.02 3.33 7.19
C ARG A 46 -13.47 4.13 8.37
N PRO A 47 -13.89 5.41 8.52
CA PRO A 47 -13.49 6.26 9.63
C PRO A 47 -13.69 5.62 11.01
N ASP A 48 -14.74 4.82 11.15
CA ASP A 48 -15.21 4.27 12.43
C ASP A 48 -14.44 3.00 12.87
N ASP A 49 -13.77 2.32 11.93
CA ASP A 49 -13.08 1.05 12.19
C ASP A 49 -11.55 1.22 12.25
N GLU A 50 -10.97 1.78 11.19
CA GLU A 50 -9.52 1.71 10.91
C GLU A 50 -8.91 3.07 10.53
N GLY A 51 -9.74 4.06 10.20
CA GLY A 51 -9.34 5.38 9.72
C GLY A 51 -9.79 5.65 8.30
N VAL A 52 -9.50 6.84 7.76
CA VAL A 52 -9.89 7.21 6.39
C VAL A 52 -8.81 6.79 5.41
N GLY A 53 -9.12 5.90 4.47
CA GLY A 53 -8.13 5.43 3.52
C GLY A 53 -8.60 4.29 2.63
N PHE A 54 -7.65 3.53 2.11
CA PHE A 54 -7.90 2.38 1.25
C PHE A 54 -6.86 1.29 1.50
N GLN A 55 -7.29 0.04 1.45
CA GLN A 55 -6.41 -1.12 1.39
C GLN A 55 -6.55 -1.79 0.03
N PHE A 56 -5.41 -2.12 -0.57
CA PHE A 56 -5.27 -2.83 -1.81
C PHE A 56 -4.55 -4.16 -1.57
N GLN A 57 -4.94 -5.16 -2.35
CA GLN A 57 -4.23 -6.41 -2.48
C GLN A 57 -3.97 -6.63 -3.97
N TYR A 58 -2.69 -6.51 -4.34
CA TYR A 58 -2.22 -6.83 -5.68
C TYR A 58 -1.86 -8.31 -5.69
N MET A 59 -2.39 -9.11 -6.61
CA MET A 59 -2.15 -10.55 -6.65
C MET A 59 -1.56 -10.94 -8.00
N LEU A 60 -0.47 -11.71 -7.97
CA LEU A 60 0.12 -12.27 -9.17
C LEU A 60 -0.84 -13.31 -9.77
N ALA A 61 -1.20 -13.14 -11.03
CA ALA A 61 -2.07 -14.04 -11.77
C ALA A 61 -1.25 -15.04 -12.58
N GLY A 62 -1.81 -16.24 -12.78
CA GLY A 62 -1.18 -17.33 -13.53
C GLY A 62 -0.51 -18.37 -12.63
N ASP A 63 0.14 -19.34 -13.28
CA ASP A 63 0.77 -20.47 -12.59
C ASP A 63 2.09 -20.04 -11.93
N LEU A 64 2.23 -20.35 -10.64
CA LEU A 64 3.45 -20.09 -9.89
C LEU A 64 4.41 -21.28 -10.04
N TYR A 65 5.60 -21.03 -10.59
CA TYR A 65 6.55 -22.04 -11.07
C TYR A 65 7.07 -23.04 -10.02
N ASN A 66 6.91 -22.76 -8.72
CA ASN A 66 7.61 -23.48 -7.66
C ASN A 66 6.78 -24.61 -6.99
N GLY A 67 5.47 -24.73 -7.21
CA GLY A 67 4.64 -25.78 -6.60
C GLY A 67 4.41 -25.65 -5.08
N ASP A 68 5.32 -25.01 -4.33
CA ASP A 68 5.14 -24.67 -2.91
C ASP A 68 4.37 -23.36 -2.72
N ALA A 69 4.42 -22.43 -3.68
CA ALA A 69 3.65 -21.19 -3.64
C ALA A 69 2.30 -21.38 -4.33
N ARG A 70 1.22 -21.20 -3.57
CA ARG A 70 -0.17 -21.25 -4.06
C ARG A 70 -0.64 -19.89 -4.56
N ALA A 71 -0.26 -18.82 -3.87
CA ALA A 71 -0.55 -17.45 -4.26
C ALA A 71 0.56 -16.51 -3.81
N ALA A 72 0.74 -15.42 -4.53
CA ALA A 72 1.60 -14.32 -4.11
C ALA A 72 0.84 -13.01 -4.23
N PHE A 73 0.82 -12.26 -3.14
CA PHE A 73 0.11 -11.00 -3.08
C PHE A 73 0.89 -9.95 -2.30
N TYR A 74 0.70 -8.70 -2.69
CA TYR A 74 1.29 -7.53 -2.09
C TYR A 74 0.17 -6.66 -1.53
N VAL A 75 0.13 -6.52 -0.21
CA VAL A 75 -0.91 -5.74 0.48
C VAL A 75 -0.38 -4.32 0.69
N LEU A 76 -1.14 -3.33 0.24
CA LEU A 76 -0.86 -1.92 0.44
C LEU A 76 -2.02 -1.27 1.18
N GLN A 77 -1.77 -0.68 2.34
CA GLN A 77 -2.72 0.12 3.08
C GLN A 77 -2.26 1.57 3.11
N ILE A 78 -3.12 2.50 2.66
CA ILE A 78 -2.87 3.94 2.70
C ILE A 78 -3.98 4.56 3.54
N GLN A 79 -3.63 5.12 4.69
CA GLN A 79 -4.62 5.65 5.63
C GLN A 79 -4.20 6.95 6.27
N LEU A 80 -5.17 7.80 6.56
CA LEU A 80 -4.98 8.97 7.41
C LEU A 80 -5.07 8.57 8.88
N LYS A 81 -4.04 8.92 9.63
CA LYS A 81 -4.01 8.79 11.08
C LYS A 81 -3.90 10.14 11.78
N LYS A 82 -4.76 10.32 12.78
CA LYS A 82 -4.61 11.37 13.77
C LYS A 82 -3.50 10.99 14.75
N ARG A 83 -2.60 11.92 15.01
CA ARG A 83 -1.55 11.85 16.03
C ARG A 83 -1.79 12.91 17.08
N ALA A 84 -1.07 12.84 18.20
CA ALA A 84 -1.25 13.74 19.35
C ALA A 84 -1.25 15.24 18.99
N ARG A 85 -0.49 15.65 17.95
CA ARG A 85 -0.37 17.06 17.52
C ARG A 85 -0.52 17.29 16.01
N SER A 86 -0.85 16.27 15.23
CA SER A 86 -0.88 16.38 13.77
C SER A 86 -1.75 15.31 13.12
N ILE A 87 -2.02 15.46 11.83
CA ILE A 87 -2.60 14.43 10.97
C ILE A 87 -1.58 14.11 9.88
N GLY A 88 -1.45 12.82 9.54
CA GLY A 88 -0.58 12.38 8.47
C GLY A 88 -1.04 11.07 7.87
N TRP A 89 -0.42 10.72 6.75
CA TRP A 89 -0.55 9.44 6.11
C TRP A 89 0.30 8.40 6.84
N GLU A 90 -0.30 7.25 7.07
CA GLU A 90 0.39 6.01 7.35
C GLU A 90 0.22 5.10 6.14
N VAL A 91 1.34 4.60 5.64
CA VAL A 91 1.39 3.67 4.52
C VAL A 91 2.01 2.38 5.03
N ASP A 92 1.31 1.27 4.90
CA ASP A 92 1.82 -0.06 5.19
C ASP A 92 1.85 -0.89 3.92
N ALA A 93 2.98 -1.55 3.68
CA ALA A 93 3.20 -2.38 2.52
C ALA A 93 3.78 -3.73 2.96
N VAL A 94 3.11 -4.82 2.57
CA VAL A 94 3.45 -6.19 3.01
C VAL A 94 3.40 -7.15 1.83
N PRO A 95 4.55 -7.68 1.40
CA PRO A 95 4.62 -8.82 0.49
C PRO A 95 4.28 -10.12 1.23
N VAL A 96 3.44 -10.96 0.63
CA VAL A 96 2.94 -12.20 1.23
C VAL A 96 2.92 -13.32 0.20
N ILE A 97 3.43 -14.48 0.61
CA ILE A 97 3.31 -15.73 -0.14
C ILE A 97 2.39 -16.66 0.65
N GLU A 98 1.33 -17.14 0.00
CA GLU A 98 0.55 -18.28 0.50
C GLU A 98 1.18 -19.56 -0.03
N ARG A 99 1.52 -20.47 0.89
CA ARG A 99 2.12 -21.76 0.56
C ARG A 99 1.05 -22.82 0.32
N ALA A 100 1.44 -23.92 -0.32
CA ALA A 100 0.55 -25.04 -0.64
C ALA A 100 -0.06 -25.72 0.60
N ASP A 101 0.58 -25.61 1.77
CA ASP A 101 0.08 -26.07 3.07
C ASP A 101 -0.90 -25.09 3.74
N ASN A 102 -1.30 -24.02 3.05
CA ASN A 102 -2.10 -22.89 3.55
C ASN A 102 -1.43 -22.05 4.64
N SER A 103 -0.11 -22.18 4.83
CA SER A 103 0.64 -21.23 5.65
C SER A 103 0.91 -19.94 4.88
N TYR A 104 1.00 -18.82 5.62
CA TYR A 104 1.36 -17.53 5.06
C TYR A 104 2.78 -17.16 5.47
N GLN A 105 3.61 -16.88 4.48
CA GLN A 105 4.91 -16.27 4.68
C GLN A 105 4.79 -14.76 4.44
N LEU A 106 4.89 -14.00 5.52
CA LEU A 106 4.98 -12.55 5.47
C LEU A 106 6.44 -12.15 5.31
N HIS A 107 6.74 -11.38 4.26
CA HIS A 107 8.05 -10.74 4.10
C HIS A 107 8.10 -9.43 4.88
N GLN A 108 9.26 -8.76 4.87
CA GLN A 108 9.48 -7.54 5.63
C GLN A 108 8.39 -6.48 5.35
N ARG A 109 7.57 -6.18 6.36
CA ARG A 109 6.61 -5.07 6.34
C ARG A 109 7.37 -3.75 6.28
N ARG A 110 6.96 -2.88 5.37
CA ARG A 110 7.45 -1.51 5.27
C ARG A 110 6.35 -0.55 5.70
N THR A 111 6.68 0.34 6.64
CA THR A 111 5.74 1.33 7.17
C THR A 111 6.32 2.72 7.00
N PHE A 112 5.51 3.62 6.46
CA PHE A 112 5.90 5.02 6.23
C PHE A 112 4.94 5.95 6.95
N ALA A 113 5.53 6.99 7.54
CA ALA A 113 4.82 8.07 8.21
C ALA A 113 5.05 9.36 7.43
N ILE A 114 4.05 9.84 6.71
CA ILE A 114 4.17 11.01 5.83
C ILE A 114 3.26 12.13 6.33
N PRO A 115 3.79 13.33 6.64
CA PRO A 115 2.94 14.46 7.03
C PRO A 115 1.90 14.80 5.94
N LEU A 116 0.70 15.21 6.36
CA LEU A 116 -0.42 15.44 5.43
C LEU A 116 -0.08 16.42 4.29
N HIS A 117 0.69 17.47 4.58
CA HIS A 117 1.09 18.51 3.62
C HIS A 117 2.13 18.04 2.60
N GLN A 118 2.77 16.89 2.78
CA GLN A 118 3.83 16.39 1.89
C GLN A 118 3.24 15.49 0.79
N HIS A 119 2.31 16.02 -0.01
CA HIS A 119 1.62 15.27 -1.06
C HIS A 119 2.57 14.68 -2.10
N GLN A 120 3.61 15.42 -2.48
CA GLN A 120 4.63 14.93 -3.43
C GLN A 120 5.41 13.75 -2.85
N ARG A 121 5.75 13.80 -1.55
CA ARG A 121 6.41 12.69 -0.87
C ARG A 121 5.52 11.47 -0.76
N LEU A 122 4.23 11.65 -0.48
CA LEU A 122 3.27 10.54 -0.52
C LEU A 122 3.26 9.89 -1.90
N ARG A 123 3.17 10.70 -2.96
CA ARG A 123 3.18 10.18 -4.33
C ARG A 123 4.47 9.41 -4.64
N SER A 124 5.64 9.96 -4.33
CA SER A 124 6.92 9.28 -4.60
C SER A 124 7.08 8.00 -3.77
N THR A 125 6.70 8.02 -2.48
CA THR A 125 6.74 6.79 -1.66
C THR A 125 5.84 5.69 -2.24
N ILE A 126 4.65 6.03 -2.74
CA ILE A 126 3.76 5.02 -3.32
C ILE A 126 4.22 4.55 -4.70
N LEU A 127 4.56 5.47 -5.60
CA LEU A 127 4.83 5.13 -7.00
C LEU A 127 6.28 4.75 -7.28
N ASP A 128 7.22 5.21 -6.46
CA ASP A 128 8.64 4.92 -6.64
C ASP A 128 9.10 3.86 -5.63
N ASP A 129 8.73 3.97 -4.35
CA ASP A 129 9.24 3.02 -3.35
C ASP A 129 8.40 1.74 -3.24
N VAL A 130 7.07 1.86 -3.24
CA VAL A 130 6.16 0.72 -3.05
C VAL A 130 5.93 -0.03 -4.36
N ALA A 131 5.69 0.67 -5.48
CA ALA A 131 5.46 0.00 -6.76
C ALA A 131 6.69 -0.79 -7.22
N ASN A 132 7.90 -0.24 -7.09
CA ASN A 132 9.13 -0.95 -7.47
C ASN A 132 9.43 -2.15 -6.56
N ASP A 133 9.11 -2.05 -5.26
CA ASP A 133 9.25 -3.16 -4.32
C ASP A 133 8.27 -4.29 -4.63
N ALA A 134 7.01 -3.95 -4.93
CA ALA A 134 6.01 -4.92 -5.38
C ALA A 134 6.41 -5.58 -6.71
N ALA A 135 6.92 -4.82 -7.69
CA ALA A 135 7.42 -5.36 -8.95
C ALA A 135 8.59 -6.33 -8.73
N THR A 136 9.54 -5.96 -7.87
CA THR A 136 10.68 -6.83 -7.50
C THR A 136 10.21 -8.10 -6.81
N PHE A 137 9.25 -8.00 -5.89
CA PHE A 137 8.63 -9.14 -5.24
C PHE A 137 7.98 -10.09 -6.25
N PHE A 138 7.11 -9.59 -7.13
CA PHE A 138 6.44 -10.42 -8.11
C PHE A 138 7.39 -11.05 -9.13
N ALA A 139 8.41 -10.31 -9.57
CA ALA A 139 9.46 -10.85 -10.43
C ALA A 139 10.24 -11.98 -9.73
N ALA A 140 10.61 -11.80 -8.46
CA ALA A 140 11.32 -12.82 -7.69
C ALA A 140 10.48 -14.10 -7.52
N VAL A 141 9.20 -13.96 -7.13
CA VAL A 141 8.28 -15.10 -7.03
C VAL A 141 8.10 -15.80 -8.37
N SER A 142 7.89 -15.04 -9.46
CA SER A 142 7.70 -15.60 -10.80
C SER A 142 8.92 -16.38 -11.27
N ALA A 143 10.12 -15.95 -10.88
CA ALA A 143 11.39 -16.60 -11.18
C ALA A 143 11.82 -17.67 -10.16
N ALA A 144 10.99 -17.97 -9.14
CA ALA A 144 11.33 -18.84 -8.02
C ALA A 144 12.63 -18.46 -7.29
N LEU A 145 12.91 -17.16 -7.21
CA LEU A 145 14.06 -16.59 -6.50
C LEU A 145 13.68 -16.21 -5.06
N PRO A 146 14.63 -16.27 -4.11
CA PRO A 146 14.41 -15.73 -2.78
C PRO A 146 14.12 -14.23 -2.83
N PHE A 147 13.20 -13.77 -1.97
CA PHE A 147 12.88 -12.36 -1.80
C PHE A 147 13.11 -11.95 -0.35
N ASP A 148 14.23 -11.25 -0.09
CA ASP A 148 14.60 -10.78 1.24
C ASP A 148 14.10 -9.34 1.52
N GLY A 149 13.38 -8.74 0.57
CA GLY A 149 12.94 -7.34 0.63
C GLY A 149 14.07 -6.34 0.36
N VAL A 150 13.72 -5.12 -0.07
CA VAL A 150 14.68 -4.02 -0.15
C VAL A 150 14.84 -3.40 1.24
N SER A 151 16.01 -3.58 1.86
CA SER A 151 16.42 -2.78 3.02
C SER A 151 16.65 -1.34 2.58
N LEU A 152 15.62 -0.49 2.60
CA LEU A 152 15.87 0.95 2.55
C LEU A 152 16.50 1.37 3.88
N GLN A 153 17.81 1.63 3.84
CA GLN A 153 18.49 2.39 4.88
C GLN A 153 17.72 3.68 5.10
N THR A 154 17.07 3.81 6.25
CA THR A 154 16.61 5.09 6.75
C THR A 154 17.88 5.90 7.03
N GLN A 155 18.20 6.88 6.17
CA GLN A 155 19.25 7.82 6.52
C GLN A 155 18.88 8.49 7.85
N PRO A 156 19.78 8.50 8.85
CA PRO A 156 19.53 9.28 10.05
C PRO A 156 19.46 10.75 9.64
N VAL A 157 18.40 11.43 10.07
CA VAL A 157 18.33 12.89 9.98
C VAL A 157 19.43 13.43 10.90
N THR A 158 20.58 13.78 10.32
CA THR A 158 21.64 14.51 11.02
C THR A 158 21.05 15.84 11.45
N THR A 159 20.67 15.93 12.72
CA THR A 159 20.28 17.21 13.32
C THR A 159 21.58 17.91 13.66
N THR A 160 22.07 18.74 12.73
CA THR A 160 23.14 19.69 13.03
C THR A 160 22.55 20.71 14.00
N GLN A 161 22.88 20.58 15.29
CA GLN A 161 22.68 21.65 16.25
C GLN A 161 23.79 22.69 16.05
N ALA A 162 23.39 23.92 15.82
CA ALA A 162 24.20 25.13 15.97
C ALA A 162 23.58 25.96 17.10
#